data_AF-A0A3A8EWX4-F1
#
_entry.id   AF-A0A3A8EWX4-F1
#
_cell.length_a   1.000
_cell.length_b   1.000
_cell.length_c   1.000
_cell.angle_alpha   90.00
_cell.angle_beta   90.00
_cell.angle_gamma   90.00
#
_symmetry.space_group_name_H-M   'P 1'
#
loop_
_entity.id
_entity.type
_entity.pdbx_description
1 polymer ?
#
loop_
_entity_poly.entity_id
_entity_poly.type
_entity_poly.pdbx_seq_one_letter_code
_entity_poly.pdbx_strand_id
1 'polypeptide(L)'
;MAKKKKQTIGYKYFASGHFVLCHGPIDAITKISFQEKDAYLNEENSNKTIYINKPSLFGGDEQSGGVQGNIELLFGHADQQKSSTLQRICAKISNAFGGLISAYRGVCSVVFDNVYIGTAPNMPDSKWRVKRIHTRHDGQTQWYDEKAEILPT
;
A
#
# COMPACT_ATOMS: atom_id res chain seq x y z
N MET A 1 9.97 -45.68 -16.95
CA MET A 1 9.99 -44.54 -16.00
C MET A 1 8.59 -43.93 -15.93
N ALA A 2 7.91 -44.01 -14.79
CA ALA A 2 6.54 -43.51 -14.66
C ALA A 2 6.52 -41.97 -14.72
N LYS A 3 5.68 -41.41 -15.59
CA LYS A 3 5.54 -39.98 -15.80
C LYS A 3 4.85 -39.36 -14.57
N LYS A 4 5.55 -38.49 -13.84
CA LYS A 4 5.01 -37.81 -12.64
C LYS A 4 3.79 -36.98 -13.04
N LYS A 5 2.63 -37.27 -12.46
CA LYS A 5 1.36 -36.56 -12.73
C LYS A 5 1.47 -35.13 -12.19
N LYS A 6 1.14 -34.13 -13.03
CA LYS A 6 1.05 -32.73 -12.59
C LYS A 6 -0.06 -32.62 -11.55
N GLN A 7 0.28 -32.19 -10.34
CA GLN A 7 -0.66 -31.98 -9.24
C GLN A 7 -0.63 -30.51 -8.84
N THR A 8 -1.81 -29.92 -8.65
CA THR A 8 -1.95 -28.59 -8.05
C THR A 8 -1.69 -28.70 -6.56
N ILE A 9 -0.67 -28.00 -6.07
CA ILE A 9 -0.26 -28.00 -4.64
C ILE A 9 -0.79 -26.78 -3.87
N GLY A 10 -1.32 -25.77 -4.56
CA GLY A 10 -1.87 -24.55 -3.97
C GLY A 10 -2.23 -23.51 -5.02
N TYR A 11 -2.78 -22.38 -4.57
CA TYR A 11 -3.13 -21.23 -5.39
C TYR A 11 -2.38 -19.98 -4.94
N LYS A 12 -2.18 -19.03 -5.87
CA LYS A 12 -1.66 -17.70 -5.56
C LYS A 12 -2.83 -16.72 -5.56
N TYR A 13 -2.96 -15.97 -4.48
CA TYR A 13 -4.03 -14.98 -4.33
C TYR A 13 -3.51 -13.59 -4.66
N PHE A 14 -4.33 -12.82 -5.36
CA PHE A 14 -4.05 -11.46 -5.77
C PHE A 14 -5.18 -10.56 -5.30
N ALA A 15 -4.86 -9.35 -4.86
CA ALA A 15 -5.84 -8.39 -4.39
C ALA A 15 -5.62 -7.01 -4.98
N SER A 16 -6.73 -6.37 -5.31
CA SER A 16 -6.80 -4.94 -5.62
C SER A 16 -7.74 -4.29 -4.62
N GLY A 17 -7.40 -3.10 -4.15
CA GLY A 17 -8.21 -2.42 -3.15
C GLY A 17 -7.69 -1.04 -2.81
N HIS A 18 -8.56 -0.21 -2.23
CA HIS A 18 -8.23 1.12 -1.75
C HIS A 18 -8.37 1.15 -0.23
N PHE A 19 -7.27 1.44 0.46
CA PHE A 19 -7.19 1.43 1.92
C PHE A 19 -6.86 2.83 2.41
N VAL A 20 -7.72 3.40 3.25
CA VAL A 20 -7.45 4.67 3.92
C VAL A 20 -6.72 4.38 5.22
N LEU A 21 -5.54 4.98 5.41
CA LEU A 21 -4.69 4.75 6.58
C LEU A 21 -5.04 5.71 7.71
N CYS A 22 -5.14 7.00 7.40
CA CYS A 22 -5.46 8.06 8.35
C CYS A 22 -5.86 9.35 7.60
N HIS A 23 -6.24 10.40 8.33
CA HIS A 23 -6.29 11.75 7.77
C HIS A 23 -4.94 12.13 7.16
N GLY A 24 -4.93 12.98 6.15
CA GLY A 24 -3.75 13.51 5.46
C GLY A 24 -3.84 15.04 5.34
N PRO A 25 -2.76 15.72 4.92
CA PRO A 25 -1.47 15.14 4.55
C PRO A 25 -0.63 14.63 5.75
N ILE A 26 0.28 13.71 5.46
CA ILE A 26 1.32 13.22 6.37
C ILE A 26 2.69 13.57 5.75
N ASP A 27 3.75 13.58 6.54
CA ASP A 27 5.08 13.91 6.01
C ASP A 27 5.69 12.74 5.23
N ALA A 28 5.55 11.52 5.77
CA ALA A 28 6.15 10.35 5.14
C ALA A 28 5.50 9.02 5.54
N ILE A 29 5.63 8.02 4.66
CA ILE A 29 5.51 6.59 4.98
C ILE A 29 6.93 6.05 5.05
N THR A 30 7.33 5.47 6.19
CA THR A 30 8.73 5.05 6.42
C THR A 30 8.92 3.54 6.42
N LYS A 31 7.85 2.79 6.67
CA LYS A 31 7.90 1.32 6.73
C LYS A 31 6.54 0.70 6.43
N ILE A 32 6.55 -0.36 5.65
CA ILE A 32 5.37 -1.18 5.33
C ILE A 32 5.68 -2.62 5.75
N SER A 33 4.81 -3.19 6.57
CA SER A 33 4.96 -4.55 7.07
C SER A 33 3.70 -5.35 6.79
N PHE A 34 3.87 -6.64 6.48
CA PHE A 34 2.76 -7.58 6.38
C PHE A 34 3.01 -8.75 7.31
N GLN A 35 2.01 -9.14 8.10
CA GLN A 35 2.13 -10.19 9.13
C GLN A 35 3.40 -10.01 9.97
N GLU A 36 3.64 -8.78 10.43
CA GLU A 36 4.80 -8.41 11.28
C GLU A 36 6.18 -8.53 10.60
N LYS A 37 6.23 -8.78 9.30
CA LYS A 37 7.46 -8.83 8.51
C LYS A 37 7.61 -7.62 7.61
N ASP A 38 8.83 -7.09 7.57
CA ASP A 38 9.16 -5.87 6.83
C ASP A 38 9.19 -6.15 5.33
N ALA A 39 8.27 -5.53 4.59
CA ALA A 39 8.18 -5.67 3.14
C ALA A 39 8.85 -4.51 2.39
N TYR A 40 8.84 -3.32 3.01
CA TYR A 40 9.36 -2.09 2.42
C TYR A 40 9.93 -1.18 3.52
N LEU A 41 11.16 -0.71 3.34
CA LEU A 41 11.93 0.08 4.32
C LEU A 41 12.58 1.29 3.63
N ASN A 42 11.76 2.10 2.99
CA ASN A 42 12.16 3.38 2.42
C ASN A 42 11.22 4.46 2.93
N GLU A 43 11.74 5.67 3.06
CA GLU A 43 10.93 6.85 3.33
C GLU A 43 10.39 7.41 2.02
N GLU A 44 9.05 7.55 1.98
CA GLU A 44 8.34 8.15 0.87
C GLU A 44 7.51 9.32 1.38
N ASN A 45 7.60 10.47 0.71
CA ASN A 45 7.02 11.74 1.17
C ASN A 45 6.14 12.42 0.12
N SER A 46 5.85 11.73 -0.98
CA SER A 46 5.02 12.27 -2.07
C SER A 46 4.20 11.16 -2.72
N ASN A 47 3.13 11.55 -3.42
CA ASN A 47 2.32 10.62 -4.19
C ASN A 47 3.18 9.89 -5.23
N LYS A 48 3.17 8.56 -5.21
CA LYS A 48 3.90 7.73 -6.18
C LYS A 48 3.47 6.28 -6.12
N THR A 49 3.84 5.52 -7.15
CA THR A 49 3.73 4.06 -7.12
C THR A 49 5.05 3.45 -6.68
N ILE A 50 4.98 2.58 -5.68
CA ILE A 50 6.09 1.73 -5.26
C ILE A 50 5.86 0.29 -5.74
N TYR A 51 6.94 -0.47 -5.85
CA TYR A 51 6.89 -1.90 -6.13
C TYR A 51 7.48 -2.69 -4.97
N ILE A 52 6.68 -3.58 -4.39
CA ILE A 52 7.15 -4.54 -3.39
C ILE A 52 7.52 -5.83 -4.12
N ASN A 53 8.73 -6.34 -3.87
CA ASN A 53 9.21 -7.60 -4.44
C ASN A 53 9.69 -8.56 -3.35
N LYS A 54 8.74 -9.12 -2.59
CA LYS A 54 9.02 -10.07 -1.50
C LYS A 54 8.13 -11.32 -1.64
N PRO A 55 8.21 -12.06 -2.77
CA PRO A 55 7.32 -13.20 -3.03
C PRO A 55 7.47 -14.35 -2.03
N SER A 56 8.55 -14.37 -1.23
CA SER A 56 8.79 -15.35 -0.17
C SER A 56 8.76 -14.75 1.24
N LEU A 57 8.15 -13.58 1.43
CA LEU A 57 8.09 -12.89 2.73
C LEU A 57 7.58 -13.81 3.86
N PHE A 58 6.59 -14.64 3.56
CA PHE A 58 5.97 -15.57 4.50
C PHE A 58 6.50 -17.01 4.34
N GLY A 59 7.73 -17.17 3.86
CA GLY A 59 8.39 -18.47 3.73
C GLY A 59 8.26 -19.13 2.35
N GLY A 60 7.75 -18.43 1.34
CA GLY A 60 7.69 -18.91 -0.05
C GLY A 60 6.51 -19.85 -0.33
N ASP A 61 6.46 -20.36 -1.56
CA ASP A 61 5.31 -21.10 -2.10
C ASP A 61 4.98 -22.39 -1.30
N GLU A 62 5.96 -22.95 -0.57
CA GLU A 62 5.77 -24.12 0.29
C GLU A 62 5.19 -23.79 1.68
N GLN A 63 5.16 -22.50 2.05
CA GLN A 63 4.55 -21.99 3.27
C GLN A 63 3.37 -21.09 2.91
N SER A 64 3.46 -19.79 3.23
CA SER A 64 2.38 -18.84 2.99
C SER A 64 2.66 -17.86 1.83
N GLY A 65 3.73 -18.09 1.06
CA GLY A 65 4.11 -17.23 -0.04
C GLY A 65 4.78 -15.94 0.42
N GLY A 66 4.26 -14.81 -0.04
CA GLY A 66 4.77 -13.48 0.29
C GLY A 66 3.94 -12.37 -0.36
N VAL A 67 4.56 -11.21 -0.56
CA VAL A 67 3.90 -10.02 -1.14
C VAL A 67 4.68 -9.53 -2.34
N GLN A 68 4.00 -9.34 -3.48
CA GLN A 68 4.63 -8.82 -4.68
C GLN A 68 3.64 -8.02 -5.54
N GLY A 69 3.98 -6.79 -5.91
CA GLY A 69 3.13 -5.98 -6.78
C GLY A 69 3.31 -4.47 -6.60
N ASN A 70 2.54 -3.73 -7.39
CA ASN A 70 2.49 -2.27 -7.34
C ASN A 70 1.52 -1.80 -6.26
N ILE A 71 1.96 -0.84 -5.46
CA ILE A 71 1.13 -0.12 -4.52
C ILE A 71 1.29 1.37 -4.78
N GLU A 72 0.19 2.04 -5.07
CA GLU A 72 0.17 3.50 -5.22
C GLU A 72 -0.07 4.15 -3.86
N LEU A 73 0.78 5.11 -3.52
CA LEU A 73 0.74 5.90 -2.30
C LEU A 73 0.11 7.27 -2.62
N LEU A 74 -0.91 7.64 -1.83
CA LEU A 74 -1.64 8.90 -1.97
C LEU A 74 -1.65 9.58 -0.61
N PHE A 75 -0.94 10.70 -0.47
CA PHE A 75 -0.72 11.41 0.79
C PHE A 75 -1.89 12.31 1.18
N GLY A 76 -2.77 12.64 0.23
CA GLY A 76 -4.00 13.39 0.50
C GLY A 76 -3.82 14.91 0.48
N HIS A 77 -2.80 15.44 -0.18
CA HIS A 77 -2.63 16.89 -0.36
C HIS A 77 -3.82 17.54 -1.08
N ALA A 78 -4.00 18.84 -0.88
CA ALA A 78 -5.12 19.60 -1.45
C ALA A 78 -5.14 19.62 -2.99
N ASP A 79 -3.99 19.48 -3.64
CA ASP A 79 -3.81 19.44 -5.08
C ASP A 79 -3.74 18.01 -5.66
N GLN A 80 -3.88 16.97 -4.80
CA GLN A 80 -3.81 15.57 -5.22
C GLN A 80 -4.79 15.29 -6.36
N GLN A 81 -4.28 14.75 -7.45
CA GLN A 81 -5.08 14.34 -8.61
C GLN A 81 -5.78 13.00 -8.36
N LYS A 82 -6.80 12.70 -9.17
CA LYS A 82 -7.48 11.40 -9.13
C LYS A 82 -6.49 10.29 -9.51
N SER A 83 -6.51 9.20 -8.75
CA SER A 83 -5.70 8.02 -9.04
C SER A 83 -6.19 7.32 -10.31
N SER A 84 -5.32 7.22 -11.32
CA SER A 84 -5.59 6.40 -12.51
C SER A 84 -5.67 4.92 -12.16
N THR A 85 -4.91 4.49 -11.15
CA THR A 85 -4.90 3.13 -10.62
C THR A 85 -6.27 2.73 -10.06
N LEU A 86 -6.83 3.55 -9.18
CA LEU A 86 -8.13 3.31 -8.59
C LEU A 86 -9.24 3.45 -9.61
N GLN A 87 -9.15 4.43 -10.52
CA GLN A 87 -10.14 4.63 -11.57
C GLN A 87 -10.32 3.38 -12.45
N ARG A 88 -9.23 2.76 -12.94
CA ARG A 88 -9.36 1.53 -13.74
C ARG A 88 -9.76 0.31 -12.90
N ILE A 89 -9.45 0.25 -11.61
CA ILE A 89 -9.99 -0.80 -10.73
C ILE A 89 -11.52 -0.66 -10.61
N CYS A 90 -12.01 0.52 -10.26
CA CYS A 90 -13.45 0.79 -10.12
C CYS A 90 -14.22 0.59 -11.44
N ALA A 91 -13.64 0.97 -12.57
CA ALA A 91 -14.24 0.76 -13.89
C ALA A 91 -14.44 -0.74 -14.23
N LYS A 92 -13.61 -1.63 -13.67
CA LYS A 92 -13.75 -3.09 -13.88
C LYS A 92 -14.80 -3.72 -12.96
N ILE A 93 -15.06 -3.14 -11.79
CA ILE A 93 -15.98 -3.72 -10.80
C ILE A 93 -17.42 -3.46 -11.18
N SER A 94 -17.74 -2.27 -11.70
CA SER A 94 -19.11 -1.91 -12.04
C SER A 94 -19.17 -0.90 -13.19
N ASN A 95 -20.01 -1.22 -14.16
CA ASN A 95 -20.39 -0.28 -15.23
C ASN A 95 -21.19 0.92 -14.69
N ALA A 96 -21.78 0.82 -13.49
CA ALA A 96 -22.64 1.86 -12.93
C ALA A 96 -21.89 3.17 -12.61
N PHE A 97 -20.58 3.09 -12.37
CA PHE A 97 -19.79 4.26 -12.00
C PHE A 97 -18.80 4.69 -13.07
N GLY A 98 -18.59 3.93 -14.15
CA GLY A 98 -17.71 4.33 -15.26
C GLY A 98 -16.28 4.74 -14.85
N GLY A 99 -15.78 4.26 -13.71
CA GLY A 99 -14.50 4.70 -13.14
C GLY A 99 -14.54 6.11 -12.50
N LEU A 100 -15.72 6.67 -12.22
CA LEU A 100 -15.86 7.89 -11.44
C LEU A 100 -15.39 7.63 -10.00
N ILE A 101 -14.37 8.39 -9.62
CA ILE A 101 -13.77 8.33 -8.28
C ILE A 101 -13.55 9.76 -7.75
N SER A 102 -13.47 9.87 -6.43
CA SER A 102 -12.92 11.05 -5.77
C SER A 102 -11.40 11.09 -5.95
N ALA A 103 -10.79 12.26 -5.71
CA ALA A 103 -9.34 12.37 -5.59
C ALA A 103 -8.85 12.01 -4.16
N TYR A 104 -9.76 11.77 -3.21
CA TYR A 104 -9.44 11.40 -1.83
C TYR A 104 -8.42 12.33 -1.16
N ARG A 105 -8.64 13.64 -1.35
CA ARG A 105 -7.90 14.71 -0.64
C ARG A 105 -8.25 14.67 0.85
N GLY A 106 -7.31 15.08 1.70
CA GLY A 106 -7.47 15.12 3.16
C GLY A 106 -7.31 13.76 3.86
N VAL A 107 -6.98 12.68 3.12
CA VAL A 107 -6.68 11.36 3.69
C VAL A 107 -5.43 10.76 3.05
N CYS A 108 -4.58 10.16 3.88
CA CYS A 108 -3.51 9.30 3.38
C CYS A 108 -4.09 7.91 3.10
N SER A 109 -3.93 7.44 1.87
CA SER A 109 -4.47 6.17 1.42
C SER A 109 -3.52 5.47 0.46
N VAL A 110 -3.73 4.16 0.28
CA VAL A 110 -2.94 3.32 -0.61
C VAL A 110 -3.84 2.50 -1.51
N VAL A 111 -3.43 2.32 -2.76
CA VAL A 111 -4.17 1.54 -3.75
C VAL A 111 -3.32 0.34 -4.16
N PHE A 112 -3.83 -0.86 -3.88
CA PHE A 112 -3.20 -2.10 -4.32
C PHE A 112 -3.66 -2.38 -5.75
N ASP A 113 -2.72 -2.60 -6.66
CA ASP A 113 -3.01 -2.98 -8.04
C ASP A 113 -2.61 -4.43 -8.29
N ASN A 114 -3.59 -5.33 -8.14
CA ASN A 114 -3.45 -6.76 -8.37
C ASN A 114 -2.19 -7.34 -7.69
N VAL A 115 -2.01 -6.99 -6.42
CA VAL A 115 -0.85 -7.36 -5.61
C VAL A 115 -0.97 -8.84 -5.23
N TYR A 116 0.07 -9.63 -5.45
CA TYR A 116 0.21 -10.97 -4.89
C TYR A 116 0.29 -10.87 -3.38
N ILE A 117 -0.58 -11.58 -2.66
CA ILE A 117 -0.72 -11.52 -1.19
C ILE A 117 -0.48 -12.85 -0.49
N GLY A 118 0.05 -13.84 -1.20
CA GLY A 118 0.42 -15.14 -0.65
C GLY A 118 -0.44 -16.29 -1.16
N THR A 119 -0.35 -17.40 -0.46
CA THR A 119 -1.02 -18.68 -0.82
C THR A 119 -2.27 -18.96 0.02
N ALA A 120 -2.59 -18.09 0.99
CA ALA A 120 -3.78 -18.20 1.81
C ALA A 120 -4.91 -17.29 1.28
N PRO A 121 -6.20 -17.71 1.36
CA PRO A 121 -7.35 -16.99 0.82
C PRO A 121 -7.82 -15.83 1.71
N ASN A 122 -6.91 -15.15 2.41
CA ASN A 122 -7.22 -14.03 3.30
C ASN A 122 -6.24 -12.88 3.06
N MET A 123 -6.71 -11.65 3.26
CA MET A 123 -5.83 -10.49 3.21
C MET A 123 -4.85 -10.55 4.39
N PRO A 124 -3.52 -10.52 4.16
CA PRO A 124 -2.55 -10.44 5.23
C PRO A 124 -2.73 -9.14 6.01
N ASP A 125 -2.59 -9.19 7.33
CA ASP A 125 -2.54 -7.97 8.15
C ASP A 125 -1.42 -7.06 7.66
N SER A 126 -1.73 -5.79 7.41
CA SER A 126 -0.79 -4.81 6.89
C SER A 126 -0.64 -3.66 7.88
N LYS A 127 0.60 -3.39 8.30
CA LYS A 127 0.95 -2.31 9.22
C LYS A 127 1.77 -1.26 8.48
N TRP A 128 1.35 -0.01 8.61
CA TRP A 128 1.93 1.14 7.92
C TRP A 128 2.48 2.11 8.94
N ARG A 129 3.79 2.35 8.90
CA ARG A 129 4.42 3.36 9.76
C ARG A 129 4.43 4.68 9.01
N VAL A 130 3.72 5.64 9.57
CA VAL A 130 3.61 7.00 9.05
C VAL A 130 4.32 7.98 9.97
N LYS A 131 4.86 9.06 9.39
CA LYS A 131 5.46 10.19 10.08
C LYS A 131 4.59 11.42 9.83
N ARG A 132 4.24 12.11 10.90
CA ARG A 132 3.59 13.43 10.90
C ARG A 132 4.18 14.23 12.07
N ILE A 133 5.29 14.88 11.80
CA ILE A 133 6.05 15.77 12.66
C ILE A 133 5.93 17.22 12.17
N HIS A 134 6.16 17.47 10.88
CA HIS A 134 6.24 18.81 10.26
C HIS A 134 4.89 19.35 9.78
N THR A 135 3.90 18.48 9.68
CA THR A 135 2.56 18.83 9.22
C THR A 135 1.53 18.63 10.33
N ARG A 136 0.60 19.57 10.49
CA ARG A 136 -0.54 19.47 11.41
C ARG A 136 -1.66 18.61 10.82
N HIS A 137 -2.70 18.37 11.62
CA HIS A 137 -3.89 17.61 11.20
C HIS A 137 -4.70 18.28 10.09
N ASP A 138 -4.60 19.60 9.95
CA ASP A 138 -5.26 20.42 8.91
C ASP A 138 -4.38 20.65 7.68
N GLY A 139 -3.18 20.04 7.64
CA GLY A 139 -2.23 20.19 6.54
C GLY A 139 -1.35 21.44 6.60
N GLN A 140 -1.49 22.28 7.63
CA GLN A 140 -0.61 23.43 7.84
C GLN A 140 0.74 23.02 8.45
N THR A 141 1.75 23.88 8.34
CA THR A 141 3.07 23.66 8.97
C THR A 141 2.96 23.55 10.50
N GLN A 142 3.77 22.68 11.08
CA GLN A 142 3.85 22.45 12.51
C GLN A 142 4.25 23.73 13.28
N TRP A 143 3.76 23.87 14.51
CA TRP A 143 4.27 24.91 15.41
C TRP A 143 5.74 24.63 15.74
N TYR A 144 6.60 25.63 15.58
CA TYR A 144 8.05 25.51 15.83
C TYR A 144 8.70 24.31 15.08
N ASP A 145 8.45 24.24 13.77
CA ASP A 145 8.89 23.16 12.89
C ASP A 145 10.40 22.83 12.99
N GLU A 146 11.24 23.86 13.14
CA GLU A 146 12.70 23.74 13.30
C GLU A 146 13.16 22.89 14.50
N LYS A 147 12.28 22.68 15.50
CA LYS A 147 12.55 21.86 16.70
C LYS A 147 11.62 20.66 16.84
N ALA A 148 10.72 20.46 15.89
CA ALA A 148 9.70 19.42 16.00
C ALA A 148 10.30 18.02 15.83
N GLU A 149 11.26 17.85 14.92
CA GLU A 149 11.93 16.57 14.71
C GLU A 149 13.15 16.40 15.62
N ILE A 150 13.19 15.28 16.33
CA ILE A 150 14.35 14.85 17.10
C ILE A 150 15.19 13.94 16.21
N LEU A 151 16.31 14.47 15.73
CA LEU A 151 17.27 13.69 14.96
C LEU A 151 18.19 12.93 15.92
N PRO A 152 18.49 11.64 15.65
CA PRO A 152 19.50 10.93 16.42
C PRO A 152 20.87 11.58 16.17
N THR A 153 21.57 11.87 17.28
CA THR A 153 22.98 12.27 17.31
C THR A 153 23.90 11.16 16.82
#